data_AF-A0A9P7ZSA8-F1
#
_entry.id   AF-A0A9P7ZSA8-F1
#
_cell.length_a   1.000
_cell.length_b   1.000
_cell.length_c   1.000
_cell.angle_alpha   90.00
_cell.angle_beta   90.00
_cell.angle_gamma   90.00
#
_symmetry.space_group_name_H-M   'P 1'
#
loop_
_entity.id
_entity.type
_entity.pdbx_description
1 polymer ?
#
loop_
_entity_poly.entity_id
_entity_poly.type
_entity_poly.pdbx_seq_one_letter_code
_entity_poly.pdbx_strand_id
1 'polypeptide(L)'
;MTRAQQTISLALLVSSLYLALFFELIPLPALVQEQIVPLLPFWALVSFGALLLFRLGYGIFTFNDVPAAHQELMKEIELAKVDLRKLGVDVD
;
A
#
# COMPACT_ATOMS: atom_id res chain seq x y z
N MET A 1 21.90 7.19 1.36
CA MET A 1 21.30 5.96 1.93
C MET A 1 20.32 5.39 0.91
N THR A 2 20.39 4.09 0.63
CA THR A 2 19.39 3.44 -0.24
C THR A 2 18.05 3.35 0.49
N ARG A 3 16.93 3.30 -0.25
CA ARG A 3 15.59 3.14 0.35
C ARG A 3 15.50 1.88 1.22
N ALA A 4 16.16 0.80 0.80
CA ALA A 4 16.26 -0.43 1.58
C ALA A 4 16.98 -0.23 2.92
N GLN A 5 18.10 0.49 2.93
CA GLN A 5 18.85 0.78 4.15
C GLN A 5 18.03 1.63 5.13
N GLN A 6 17.24 2.59 4.63
CA GLN A 6 16.34 3.39 5.46
C GLN A 6 15.27 2.52 6.13
N THR A 7 14.61 1.64 5.37
CA THR A 7 13.60 0.72 5.92
C THR A 7 14.18 -0.21 6.98
N ILE A 8 15.36 -0.77 6.72
CA ILE A 8 16.04 -1.66 7.68
C ILE A 8 16.43 -0.89 8.94
N SER A 9 16.96 0.32 8.80
CA SER A 9 17.34 1.15 9.95
C SER A 9 16.14 1.53 10.82
N LEU A 10 15.00 1.85 10.20
CA LEU A 10 13.77 2.13 10.91
C LEU A 10 13.22 0.88 11.62
N ALA A 11 13.22 -0.27 10.95
CA ALA A 11 12.79 -1.53 11.53
C ALA A 11 13.63 -1.89 12.76
N LEU A 12 14.95 -1.72 12.69
CA LEU A 12 15.87 -1.91 13.81
C LEU A 12 15.63 -0.94 14.97
N LEU A 13 15.32 0.33 14.66
CA LEU A 13 15.02 1.31 15.69
C LEU A 13 13.71 0.99 16.43
N VAL A 14 12.66 0.61 15.69
CA VAL A 14 11.37 0.22 16.28
C VAL A 14 11.51 -1.08 17.09
N SER A 15 12.24 -2.07 16.58
CA SER A 15 12.44 -3.33 17.30
C SER A 15 13.31 -3.16 18.55
N SER A 16 14.35 -2.32 18.51
CA SER A 16 15.17 -2.02 19.69
C SER A 16 14.39 -1.27 20.77
N LEU A 17 13.51 -0.34 20.39
CA LEU A 17 12.62 0.34 21.33
C LEU A 17 11.63 -0.64 21.98
N TYR A 18 11.03 -1.54 21.20
CA TYR A 18 10.13 -2.57 21.73
C TYR A 18 10.83 -3.50 22.72
N LEU A 19 12.05 -3.96 22.41
CA LEU A 19 12.83 -4.80 23.32
C LEU A 19 13.20 -4.06 24.61
N ALA A 20 13.53 -2.78 24.54
CA ALA A 20 13.79 -1.96 25.73
C ALA A 20 12.57 -1.86 26.65
N LEU A 21 11.38 -1.73 26.06
CA LEU A 21 10.11 -1.78 26.81
C LEU A 21 9.85 -3.18 27.37
N PHE A 22 10.12 -4.24 26.60
CA PHE A 22 9.90 -5.63 27.02
C PHE A 22 10.80 -6.07 28.17
N PHE A 23 12.05 -5.61 28.21
CA PHE A 23 13.01 -5.92 29.29
C PHE A 23 12.88 -5.02 30.52
N GLU A 24 11.80 -4.25 30.65
CA GLU A 24 11.56 -3.36 31.80
C GLU A 24 12.69 -2.34 32.04
N LEU A 25 13.40 -1.95 30.97
CA LEU A 25 14.46 -0.94 31.07
C LEU A 25 13.91 0.46 31.42
N ILE A 26 12.60 0.63 31.23
CA ILE A 26 11.82 1.82 31.57
C ILE A 26 10.84 1.41 32.67
N PRO A 27 10.82 2.08 33.84
CA PRO A 27 9.88 1.75 34.90
C PRO A 27 8.46 2.13 34.48
N LEU A 28 7.67 1.11 34.11
CA LEU A 28 6.26 1.22 33.78
C LEU A 28 5.40 0.59 34.90
N PRO A 29 4.12 0.99 35.03
CA PRO A 29 3.18 0.33 35.93
C PRO A 29 3.02 -1.15 35.56
N ALA A 30 3.02 -2.06 36.55
CA ALA A 30 2.94 -3.51 36.35
C ALA A 30 1.77 -3.93 35.43
N LEU A 31 0.62 -3.25 35.55
CA LEU A 31 -0.57 -3.49 34.72
C LEU A 31 -0.28 -3.25 33.22
N VAL A 32 0.46 -2.20 32.89
CA VAL A 32 0.83 -1.87 31.50
C VAL A 32 1.87 -2.85 30.98
N GLN A 33 2.84 -3.21 31.81
CA GLN A 33 3.94 -4.11 31.45
C GLN A 33 3.45 -5.52 31.13
N GLU A 34 2.51 -6.06 31.92
CA GLU A 34 2.00 -7.41 31.73
C GLU A 34 0.92 -7.49 30.64
N GLN A 35 0.03 -6.48 30.55
CA GLN A 35 -1.16 -6.58 29.71
C GLN A 35 -1.06 -5.83 28.38
N ILE A 36 -0.24 -4.78 28.29
CA ILE A 36 -0.19 -3.91 27.11
C ILE A 36 1.06 -4.19 26.29
N VAL A 37 2.23 -4.21 26.92
CA VAL A 37 3.52 -4.36 26.21
C VAL A 37 3.57 -5.61 25.33
N PRO A 38 3.18 -6.82 25.78
CA PRO A 38 3.24 -8.02 24.94
C PRO A 38 2.24 -8.02 23.78
N LEU A 39 1.14 -7.26 23.91
CA LEU A 39 0.07 -7.20 22.90
C LEU A 39 0.31 -6.12 21.83
N LEU A 40 1.21 -5.17 22.07
CA LEU A 40 1.52 -4.07 21.14
C LEU A 40 1.86 -4.55 19.71
N PRO A 41 2.71 -5.56 19.49
CA PRO A 41 3.03 -6.02 18.13
C PRO A 41 1.81 -6.59 17.40
N PHE A 42 0.97 -7.33 18.12
CA PHE A 42 -0.25 -7.89 17.55
C PHE A 42 -1.27 -6.80 17.24
N TRP A 43 -1.41 -5.81 18.12
CA TRP A 43 -2.30 -4.67 17.90
C TRP A 43 -1.86 -3.82 16.70
N ALA A 44 -0.55 -3.62 16.54
CA ALA A 44 0.02 -2.96 15.36
C ALA A 44 -0.27 -3.74 14.07
N LEU A 45 -0.16 -5.08 14.10
CA LEU A 45 -0.48 -5.93 12.96
C LEU A 45 -1.96 -5.84 12.55
N VAL A 46 -2.87 -5.94 13.52
CA VAL A 46 -4.32 -5.90 13.27
C VAL A 46 -4.74 -4.53 12.73
N SER A 47 -4.26 -3.44 13.34
CA SER A 47 -4.57 -2.08 12.89
C SER A 47 -4.01 -1.80 11.48
N PHE A 48 -2.80 -2.27 11.19
CA PHE A 48 -2.23 -2.18 9.85
C PHE A 48 -3.04 -2.98 8.82
N GLY A 49 -3.45 -4.21 9.16
CA GLY A 49 -4.31 -5.03 8.32
C GLY A 49 -5.66 -4.37 8.02
N ALA A 50 -6.31 -3.80 9.04
CA ALA A 50 -7.56 -3.06 8.89
C ALA A 50 -7.39 -1.82 8.00
N LEU A 51 -6.28 -1.08 8.15
CA LEU A 51 -5.97 0.07 7.31
C LEU A 51 -5.74 -0.31 5.84
N LEU A 52 -5.06 -1.43 5.58
CA LEU A 52 -4.88 -1.95 4.23
C LEU A 52 -6.21 -2.36 3.59
N LEU A 53 -7.06 -3.09 4.33
CA LEU A 53 -8.39 -3.47 3.87
C LEU A 53 -9.26 -2.24 3.59
N PHE A 54 -9.23 -1.24 4.47
CA PHE A 54 -9.96 0.00 4.27
C PHE A 54 -9.48 0.73 3.01
N ARG A 55 -8.16 0.86 2.81
CA ARG A 55 -7.61 1.49 1.60
C ARG A 55 -7.98 0.74 0.33
N LEU A 56 -7.94 -0.58 0.35
CA LEU A 56 -8.37 -1.41 -0.77
C LEU A 56 -9.86 -1.22 -1.05
N GLY A 57 -10.70 -1.31 -0.02
CA GLY A 57 -12.14 -1.10 -0.13
C GLY A 57 -12.47 0.30 -0.66
N TYR A 58 -11.78 1.32 -0.17
CA TYR A 58 -11.93 2.70 -0.66
C TYR A 58 -11.47 2.83 -2.12
N GLY A 59 -10.37 2.18 -2.51
CA GLY A 59 -9.90 2.16 -3.90
C GLY A 59 -10.89 1.51 -4.85
N ILE A 60 -11.52 0.42 -4.44
CA ILE A 60 -12.59 -0.25 -5.21
C ILE A 60 -13.86 0.62 -5.24
N PHE A 61 -14.22 1.24 -4.12
CA PHE A 61 -15.39 2.12 -4.06
C PHE A 61 -15.22 3.37 -4.93
N THR A 62 -14.00 3.88 -5.02
CA THR A 62 -13.66 5.08 -5.80
C THR A 62 -13.06 4.72 -7.17
N PHE A 63 -13.23 3.48 -7.63
CA PHE A 63 -12.78 3.08 -8.97
C PHE A 63 -13.56 3.92 -9.98
N ASN A 64 -12.90 4.95 -10.48
CA ASN A 64 -13.46 5.87 -11.45
C ASN A 64 -13.58 5.08 -12.75
N ASP A 65 -14.80 4.73 -13.15
CA ASP A 65 -15.03 4.37 -14.54
C ASP A 65 -14.50 5.55 -15.36
N VAL A 66 -13.54 5.31 -16.26
CA VAL A 66 -12.94 6.37 -17.09
C VAL A 66 -13.53 6.28 -18.51
N PRO A 67 -14.84 6.55 -18.70
CA PRO A 67 -15.48 6.40 -19.99
C PRO A 67 -14.91 7.39 -21.02
N ALA A 68 -14.43 8.56 -20.57
CA ALA A 68 -13.80 9.55 -21.42
C ALA A 68 -12.50 9.03 -22.05
N ALA A 69 -11.61 8.42 -21.26
CA ALA A 69 -10.36 7.83 -21.77
C ALA A 69 -10.64 6.64 -22.68
N HIS A 70 -11.66 5.82 -22.37
CA HIS A 70 -12.12 4.76 -23.25
C HIS A 70 -12.59 5.32 -24.61
N GLN A 71 -13.40 6.39 -24.62
CA GLN A 71 -13.87 7.03 -25.86
C GLN A 71 -12.73 7.67 -26.66
N GLU A 72 -11.75 8.28 -26.00
CA GLU A 72 -10.56 8.84 -26.64
C GLU A 72 -9.72 7.75 -27.31
N LEU A 73 -9.39 6.68 -26.56
CA LEU A 73 -8.66 5.52 -27.09
C LEU A 73 -9.37 4.88 -28.29
N MET A 74 -10.70 4.74 -28.24
CA MET A 74 -11.45 4.18 -29.37
C MET A 74 -11.36 5.06 -30.63
N LYS A 75 -11.37 6.39 -30.48
CA LYS A 75 -11.16 7.30 -31.63
C LYS A 75 -9.77 7.18 -32.21
N GLU A 76 -8.74 7.06 -31.37
CA GLU A 76 -7.37 6.84 -31.82
C GLU A 76 -7.23 5.52 -32.58
N ILE A 77 -7.89 4.45 -32.11
CA ILE A 77 -7.93 3.15 -32.79
C ILE A 77 -8.58 3.29 -34.17
N GLU A 78 -9.71 3.99 -34.28
CA GLU A 78 -10.37 4.21 -35.58
C GLU A 78 -9.46 4.97 -36.54
N LEU A 79 -8.78 6.01 -36.08
CA LEU A 79 -7.87 6.82 -36.90
C LEU A 79 -6.67 5.98 -37.36
N ALA A 80 -6.08 5.18 -36.47
CA ALA A 80 -5.00 4.26 -36.79
C ALA A 80 -5.44 3.17 -37.79
N LYS A 81 -6.66 2.61 -37.65
CA LYS A 81 -7.22 1.66 -38.63
C LYS A 81 -7.36 2.29 -40.01
N VAL A 82 -7.82 3.54 -40.09
CA VAL A 82 -7.93 4.27 -41.36
C VAL A 82 -6.56 4.48 -42.01
N ASP A 83 -5.55 4.87 -41.25
CA ASP A 83 -4.21 5.09 -41.78
C ASP A 83 -3.51 3.79 -42.21
N LEU A 84 -3.71 2.70 -41.48
CA LEU A 84 -3.22 1.38 -41.86
C LEU A 84 -3.87 0.87 -43.16
N ARG A 85 -5.17 1.12 -43.35
CA ARG A 85 -5.86 0.81 -44.62
C ARG A 85 -5.31 1.63 -45.78
N LYS A 86 -4.96 2.90 -45.58
CA LYS A 86 -4.28 3.72 -46.61
C LYS A 86 -2.90 3.16 -46.98
N LEU A 87 -2.22 2.53 -46.02
CA LEU A 87 -0.94 1.85 -46.24
C LEU A 87 -1.09 0.43 -46.84
N GLY A 88 -2.33 0.00 -47.16
CA GLY A 88 -2.60 -1.30 -47.79
C GLY A 88 -2.57 -2.48 -46.82
N VAL A 89 -2.61 -2.22 -45.50
CA VAL A 89 -2.69 -3.26 -44.47
C VAL A 89 -4.16 -3.57 -44.19
N ASP A 90 -4.54 -4.84 -44.24
CA ASP A 90 -5.89 -5.29 -43.89
C ASP A 90 -6.05 -5.32 -42.37
N VAL A 91 -7.06 -4.62 -41.88
CA VAL A 91 -7.35 -4.46 -40.44
C VAL A 91 -8.86 -4.51 -40.26
N ASP A 92 -9.34 -5.69 -39.87
CA ASP A 92 -10.65 -5.95 -39.26
C ASP A 92 -10.55 -5.84 -37.74
#